data_AF-A0A7V9IWT4-F1
#
_entry.id   AF-A0A7V9IWT4-F1
#
_cell.length_a   1.000
_cell.length_b   1.000
_cell.length_c   1.000
_cell.angle_alpha   90.00
_cell.angle_beta   90.00
_cell.angle_gamma   90.00
#
_symmetry.space_group_name_H-M   'P 1'
#
loop_
_entity.id
_entity.type
_entity.pdbx_description
1 polymer ?
#
loop_
_entity_poly.entity_id
_entity_poly.type
_entity_poly.pdbx_seq_one_letter_code
_entity_poly.pdbx_strand_id
1 'polypeptide(L)'
;MRSTRFSRPSPALVISLVALFVALGGTSYAAVKIGARNLKSGSVGTRAVKNASLSGRDIKRAGLSGREVNEGRLGVVPQAEGISHFAVIRAGDGAATRSRGATSATRSAIGRYQVIFNRDVRGCAYSASLGNLDATTPSTGQIATSQLPSNVNGVQVRTTDSQGTNANRNFHLVVIC
;
A
#
# COMPACT_ATOMS: atom_id res chain seq x y z
N MET A 1 -42.81 66.82 24.03
CA MET A 1 -41.54 66.09 23.83
C MET A 1 -40.77 66.11 25.15
N ARG A 2 -40.67 64.98 25.85
CA ARG A 2 -40.11 64.90 27.22
C ARG A 2 -38.61 64.57 27.13
N SER A 3 -37.77 65.57 27.33
CA SER A 3 -36.31 65.46 27.30
C SER A 3 -35.81 64.56 28.44
N THR A 4 -35.19 63.43 28.14
CA THR A 4 -34.49 62.59 29.12
C THR A 4 -33.11 63.20 29.39
N ARG A 5 -32.85 63.63 30.64
CA ARG A 5 -31.52 64.06 31.10
C ARG A 5 -30.68 62.81 31.38
N PHE A 6 -29.59 62.60 30.64
CA PHE A 6 -28.60 61.56 30.95
C PHE A 6 -27.79 61.97 32.18
N SER A 7 -27.94 61.22 33.29
CA SER A 7 -27.08 61.36 34.46
C SER A 7 -25.66 60.89 34.14
N ARG A 8 -24.65 61.61 34.65
CA ARG A 8 -23.24 61.20 34.52
C ARG A 8 -23.05 59.83 35.18
N PRO A 9 -22.53 58.82 34.47
CA PRO A 9 -22.30 57.50 35.05
C PRO A 9 -21.33 57.61 36.25
N SER A 10 -21.59 56.84 37.31
CA SER A 10 -20.76 56.86 38.51
C SER A 10 -19.37 56.26 38.22
N PRO A 11 -18.29 56.75 38.88
CA PRO A 11 -16.94 56.20 38.70
C PRO A 11 -16.87 54.68 38.93
N ALA A 12 -17.67 54.15 39.87
CA ALA A 12 -17.76 52.72 40.15
C ALA A 12 -18.33 51.91 38.97
N LEU A 13 -19.29 52.47 38.23
CA LEU A 13 -19.89 51.82 37.06
C LEU A 13 -18.93 51.81 35.86
N VAL A 14 -18.08 52.82 35.74
CA VAL A 14 -17.01 52.84 34.73
C VAL A 14 -15.98 51.75 35.03
N ILE A 15 -15.55 51.63 36.29
CA ILE A 15 -14.57 50.61 36.70
C ILE A 15 -15.14 49.20 36.53
N SER A 16 -16.40 48.96 36.89
CA SER A 16 -17.02 47.64 36.73
C SER A 16 -17.17 47.23 35.27
N LEU A 17 -17.49 48.17 34.37
CA LEU A 17 -17.55 47.91 32.94
C LEU A 17 -16.18 47.58 32.37
N VAL A 18 -15.13 48.35 32.71
CA VAL A 18 -13.77 48.08 32.25
C VAL A 18 -13.28 46.72 32.75
N ALA A 19 -13.49 46.42 34.05
CA ALA A 19 -13.14 45.13 34.62
C ALA A 19 -13.89 43.98 33.93
N LEU A 20 -15.18 44.16 33.63
CA LEU A 20 -16.00 43.17 32.91
C LEU A 20 -15.47 42.93 31.50
N PHE A 21 -15.13 44.00 30.75
CA PHE A 21 -14.54 43.88 29.42
C PHE A 21 -13.17 43.18 29.44
N VAL A 22 -12.31 43.48 30.42
CA VAL A 22 -11.00 42.82 30.57
C VAL A 22 -11.16 41.33 30.94
N ALA A 23 -12.10 41.01 31.83
CA ALA A 23 -12.40 39.62 32.23
C ALA A 23 -12.96 38.78 31.07
N LEU A 24 -13.76 39.38 30.18
CA LEU A 24 -14.31 38.74 28.98
C LEU A 24 -13.31 38.68 27.81
N GLY A 25 -12.34 39.59 27.75
CA GLY A 25 -11.41 39.72 26.62
C GLY A 25 -10.26 38.71 26.60
N GLY A 26 -9.89 38.12 27.75
CA GLY A 26 -8.67 37.32 27.88
C GLY A 26 -8.65 36.03 27.03
N THR A 27 -9.76 35.31 26.94
CA THR A 27 -9.82 34.01 26.23
C THR A 27 -9.96 34.16 24.71
N SER A 28 -10.63 35.22 24.24
CA SER A 28 -10.80 35.48 22.81
C SER A 28 -9.48 35.84 22.11
N TYR A 29 -8.55 36.50 22.81
CA TYR A 29 -7.28 36.90 22.21
C TYR A 29 -6.39 35.71 21.82
N ALA A 30 -6.38 34.65 22.64
CA ALA A 30 -5.61 33.44 22.35
C ALA A 30 -6.19 32.66 21.16
N ALA A 31 -7.52 32.53 21.08
CA ALA A 31 -8.19 31.82 20.01
C ALA A 31 -7.98 32.46 18.62
N VAL A 32 -7.88 33.79 18.56
CA VAL A 32 -7.67 34.51 17.29
C VAL A 32 -6.19 34.57 16.92
N LYS A 33 -5.26 34.53 17.90
CA LYS A 33 -3.82 34.69 17.64
C LYS A 33 -3.07 33.37 17.46
N ILE A 34 -3.56 32.25 17.98
CA ILE A 34 -2.91 30.94 17.82
C ILE A 34 -3.33 30.32 16.48
N GLY A 35 -2.60 30.68 15.41
CA GLY A 35 -2.63 29.98 14.14
C GLY A 35 -1.53 28.93 14.02
N ALA A 36 -1.55 28.13 12.95
CA ALA A 36 -0.57 27.07 12.68
C ALA A 36 0.90 27.52 12.74
N ARG A 37 1.19 28.80 12.46
CA ARG A 37 2.53 29.39 12.51
C ARG A 37 3.09 29.56 13.94
N ASN A 38 2.22 29.54 14.96
CA ASN A 38 2.60 29.71 16.36
C ASN A 38 2.76 28.36 17.09
N LEU A 39 2.62 27.24 16.38
CA LEU A 39 2.82 25.90 16.92
C LEU A 39 4.30 25.52 16.86
N LYS A 40 4.86 25.12 18.00
CA LYS A 40 6.20 24.53 18.05
C LYS A 40 6.16 23.12 17.45
N SER A 41 7.22 22.71 16.76
CA SER A 41 7.34 21.34 16.26
C SER A 41 7.14 20.32 17.40
N GLY A 42 6.31 19.31 17.16
CA GLY A 42 5.94 18.27 18.13
C GLY A 42 4.89 18.65 19.17
N SER A 43 4.31 19.86 19.13
CA SER A 43 3.28 20.27 20.09
C SER A 43 1.93 19.54 19.90
N VAL A 44 1.69 18.97 18.71
CA VAL A 44 0.47 18.23 18.39
C VAL A 44 0.73 16.75 18.61
N GLY A 45 0.21 16.23 19.72
CA GLY A 45 0.26 14.79 20.04
C GLY A 45 -0.89 14.00 19.39
N THR A 46 -0.82 12.67 19.48
CA THR A 46 -1.81 11.76 18.87
C THR A 46 -3.24 12.00 19.37
N ARG A 47 -3.43 12.37 20.65
CA ARG A 47 -4.76 12.68 21.22
C ARG A 47 -5.41 13.92 20.61
N ALA A 48 -4.62 14.83 20.05
CA ALA A 48 -5.11 16.05 19.40
C ALA A 48 -5.56 15.80 17.95
N VAL A 49 -5.18 14.65 17.36
CA VAL A 49 -5.55 14.26 16.01
C VAL A 49 -6.64 13.20 16.07
N LYS A 50 -7.80 13.49 15.50
CA LYS A 50 -8.89 12.50 15.42
C LYS A 50 -8.54 11.43 14.40
N ASN A 51 -8.92 10.19 14.67
CA ASN A 51 -8.73 9.09 13.72
C ASN A 51 -9.45 9.39 12.40
N ALA A 52 -8.80 9.06 11.27
CA ALA A 52 -9.30 9.29 9.91
C ALA A 52 -9.60 10.77 9.57
N SER A 53 -9.09 11.73 10.34
CA SER A 53 -9.32 13.17 10.07
C SER A 53 -8.34 13.78 9.08
N LEU A 54 -7.19 13.14 8.84
CA LEU A 54 -6.17 13.62 7.91
C LEU A 54 -6.47 13.13 6.49
N SER A 55 -6.44 14.05 5.54
CA SER A 55 -6.64 13.83 4.11
C SER A 55 -5.37 14.12 3.32
N GLY A 56 -5.37 13.78 2.02
CA GLY A 56 -4.24 14.08 1.14
C GLY A 56 -3.95 15.59 0.98
N ARG A 57 -4.87 16.49 1.33
CA ARG A 57 -4.64 17.95 1.31
C ARG A 57 -3.86 18.42 2.53
N ASP A 58 -3.93 17.67 3.63
CA ASP A 58 -3.26 18.00 4.90
C ASP A 58 -1.78 17.58 4.89
N ILE A 59 -1.40 16.74 3.91
CA ILE A 59 -0.05 16.18 3.78
C ILE A 59 0.61 16.82 2.56
N LYS A 60 1.80 17.38 2.75
CA LYS A 60 2.61 17.90 1.63
C LYS A 60 2.92 16.75 0.66
N ARG A 61 2.75 16.99 -0.64
CA ARG A 61 3.14 16.02 -1.69
C ARG A 61 4.61 15.60 -1.50
N ALA A 62 4.86 14.29 -1.50
CA ALA A 62 6.16 13.68 -1.24
C ALA A 62 6.79 14.08 0.12
N GLY A 63 5.97 14.47 1.10
CA GLY A 63 6.43 14.84 2.44
C GLY A 63 6.60 13.66 3.40
N LEU A 64 6.11 12.47 3.03
CA LEU A 64 6.32 11.24 3.78
C LEU A 64 7.35 10.37 3.05
N SER A 65 8.36 9.91 3.79
CA SER A 65 9.39 8.98 3.33
C SER A 65 9.25 7.63 4.04
N GLY A 66 10.10 6.67 3.69
CA GLY A 66 10.14 5.36 4.37
C GLY A 66 10.47 5.44 5.87
N ARG A 67 10.97 6.57 6.37
CA ARG A 67 11.22 6.76 7.81
C ARG A 67 9.94 6.96 8.61
N GLU A 68 8.94 7.59 8.01
CA GLU A 68 7.65 7.88 8.65
C GLU A 68 6.66 6.71 8.51
N VAL A 69 6.94 5.74 7.63
CA VAL A 69 6.04 4.63 7.31
C VAL A 69 6.60 3.31 7.85
N ASN A 70 5.84 2.63 8.70
CA ASN A 70 6.16 1.27 9.12
C ASN A 70 5.56 0.26 8.14
N GLU A 71 6.35 -0.16 7.15
CA GLU A 71 5.95 -1.09 6.09
C GLU A 71 5.46 -2.45 6.62
N GLY A 72 6.02 -2.93 7.74
CA GLY A 72 5.61 -4.20 8.35
C GLY A 72 4.19 -4.21 8.93
N ARG A 73 3.57 -3.03 9.07
CA ARG A 73 2.16 -2.89 9.47
C ARG A 73 1.22 -2.69 8.29
N LEU A 74 1.75 -2.50 7.09
CA LEU A 74 0.94 -2.38 5.89
C LEU A 74 0.49 -3.78 5.45
N GLY A 75 -0.77 -3.88 5.02
CA GLY A 75 -1.23 -5.05 4.27
C GLY A 75 -0.61 -5.09 2.88
N VAL A 76 -1.08 -6.03 2.05
CA VAL A 76 -0.67 -6.10 0.65
C VAL A 76 -1.09 -4.81 -0.06
N VAL A 77 -0.11 -4.05 -0.55
CA VAL A 77 -0.32 -2.87 -1.41
C VAL A 77 -0.71 -3.34 -2.82
N PRO A 78 -1.90 -2.99 -3.35
CA PRO A 78 -2.37 -3.51 -4.63
C PRO A 78 -1.57 -3.05 -5.86
N GLN A 79 -0.95 -1.87 -5.78
CA GLN A 79 -0.20 -1.25 -6.87
C GLN A 79 1.18 -0.78 -6.40
N ALA A 80 2.02 -1.71 -5.98
CA ALA A 80 3.46 -1.47 -5.93
C ALA A 80 4.05 -1.84 -7.30
N GLU A 81 4.82 -0.95 -7.92
CA GLU A 81 5.69 -1.30 -9.03
C GLU A 81 6.72 -2.33 -8.52
N GLY A 82 6.93 -3.44 -9.24
CA GLY A 82 7.83 -4.51 -8.79
C GLY A 82 7.18 -5.60 -7.93
N ILE A 83 5.84 -5.74 -7.93
CA ILE A 83 5.19 -6.92 -7.34
C ILE A 83 5.65 -8.15 -8.13
N SER A 84 6.59 -8.89 -7.56
CA SER A 84 6.93 -10.23 -8.04
C SER A 84 5.76 -11.16 -7.75
N HIS A 85 5.12 -11.61 -8.82
CA HIS A 85 4.21 -12.73 -8.81
C HIS A 85 5.04 -14.00 -8.92
N PHE A 86 4.64 -15.05 -8.22
CA PHE A 86 5.35 -16.32 -8.33
C PHE A 86 4.40 -17.50 -8.22
N ALA A 87 4.82 -18.63 -8.77
CA ALA A 87 4.16 -19.92 -8.63
C ALA A 87 5.19 -21.04 -8.57
N VAL A 88 5.06 -21.90 -7.57
CA VAL A 88 5.83 -23.14 -7.41
C VAL A 88 4.94 -24.28 -7.88
N ILE A 89 5.30 -24.91 -9.00
CA ILE A 89 4.46 -25.86 -9.71
C ILE A 89 4.94 -27.29 -9.50
N ARG A 90 3.99 -28.19 -9.19
CA ARG A 90 4.23 -29.63 -9.06
C ARG A 90 4.16 -30.33 -10.42
N ALA A 91 5.10 -31.22 -10.68
CA ALA A 91 5.23 -31.94 -11.96
C ALA A 91 4.04 -32.84 -12.29
N GLY A 92 3.46 -33.47 -11.26
CA GLY A 92 2.45 -34.52 -11.38
C GLY A 92 1.13 -34.03 -12.00
N ASP A 93 0.51 -33.04 -11.37
CA ASP A 93 -0.78 -32.45 -11.76
C ASP A 93 -0.63 -31.06 -12.41
N GLY A 94 0.54 -30.42 -12.26
CA GLY A 94 0.74 -29.03 -12.66
C GLY A 94 0.13 -28.02 -11.69
N ALA A 95 -0.30 -28.45 -10.51
CA ALA A 95 -0.90 -27.58 -9.52
C ALA A 95 0.15 -26.69 -8.85
N ALA A 96 -0.26 -25.47 -8.50
CA ALA A 96 0.57 -24.55 -7.74
C ALA A 96 0.56 -24.97 -6.26
N THR A 97 1.72 -25.31 -5.72
CA THR A 97 1.90 -25.65 -4.30
C THR A 97 2.01 -24.39 -3.44
N ARG A 98 2.69 -23.37 -3.95
CA ARG A 98 2.83 -22.04 -3.34
C ARG A 98 2.72 -21.02 -4.44
N SER A 99 2.00 -19.93 -4.23
CA SER A 99 1.91 -18.89 -5.23
C SER A 99 1.54 -17.53 -4.65
N ARG A 100 1.84 -16.48 -5.40
CA ARG A 100 1.39 -15.12 -5.16
C ARG A 100 0.83 -14.54 -6.45
N GLY A 101 -0.48 -14.34 -6.47
CA GLY A 101 -1.22 -13.79 -7.61
C GLY A 101 -1.49 -14.78 -8.74
N ALA A 102 -1.07 -16.04 -8.64
CA ALA A 102 -1.53 -17.08 -9.56
C ALA A 102 -2.97 -17.49 -9.18
N THR A 103 -3.86 -17.52 -10.17
CA THR A 103 -5.28 -17.93 -10.02
C THR A 103 -5.50 -19.38 -10.41
N SER A 104 -4.70 -19.90 -11.34
CA SER A 104 -4.77 -21.29 -11.78
C SER A 104 -3.40 -21.76 -12.28
N ALA A 105 -3.10 -23.04 -12.07
CA ALA A 105 -1.97 -23.69 -12.72
C ALA A 105 -2.35 -25.13 -13.04
N THR A 106 -2.12 -25.55 -14.29
CA THR A 106 -2.45 -26.90 -14.76
C THR A 106 -1.40 -27.41 -15.73
N ARG A 107 -1.27 -28.73 -15.82
CA ARG A 107 -0.49 -29.40 -16.86
C ARG A 107 -1.38 -29.73 -18.06
N SER A 108 -1.06 -29.16 -19.22
CA SER A 108 -1.83 -29.41 -20.45
C SER A 108 -1.32 -30.60 -21.27
N ALA A 109 -0.03 -30.93 -21.15
CA ALA A 109 0.58 -32.10 -21.75
C ALA A 109 1.86 -32.45 -20.98
N ILE A 110 2.50 -33.59 -21.30
CA ILE A 110 3.78 -33.95 -20.71
C ILE A 110 4.78 -32.81 -20.94
N GLY A 111 5.42 -32.35 -19.87
CA GLY A 111 6.39 -31.24 -19.89
C GLY A 111 5.80 -29.89 -20.32
N ARG A 112 4.48 -29.72 -20.36
CA ARG A 112 3.82 -28.46 -20.73
C ARG A 112 2.81 -28.03 -19.67
N TYR A 113 3.02 -26.84 -19.15
CA TYR A 113 2.24 -26.26 -18.06
C TYR A 113 1.70 -24.89 -18.47
N GLN A 114 0.55 -24.53 -17.91
CA GLN A 114 -0.06 -23.22 -18.04
C GLN A 114 -0.30 -22.67 -16.64
N VAL A 115 0.18 -21.45 -16.39
CA VAL A 115 0.00 -20.74 -15.13
C VAL A 115 -0.71 -19.43 -15.45
N ILE A 116 -1.89 -19.23 -14.88
CA ILE A 116 -2.73 -18.04 -15.04
C ILE A 116 -2.60 -17.18 -13.79
N PHE A 117 -2.40 -15.88 -13.98
CA PHE A 117 -2.34 -14.89 -12.92
C PHE A 117 -3.62 -14.06 -12.83
N ASN A 118 -3.74 -13.27 -11.78
CA ASN A 118 -4.88 -12.38 -11.53
C ASN A 118 -4.81 -11.04 -12.30
N ARG A 119 -3.89 -10.91 -13.26
CA ARG A 119 -3.66 -9.69 -14.03
C ARG A 119 -3.06 -10.00 -15.40
N ASP A 120 -3.11 -9.01 -16.30
CA ASP A 120 -2.40 -9.05 -17.59
C ASP A 120 -0.89 -9.07 -17.35
N VAL A 121 -0.22 -10.07 -17.94
CA VAL A 121 1.22 -10.31 -17.78
C VAL A 121 2.03 -10.02 -19.05
N ARG A 122 1.42 -9.49 -20.11
CA ARG A 122 2.10 -9.25 -21.41
C ARG A 122 3.32 -8.34 -21.34
N GLY A 123 3.29 -7.34 -20.47
CA GLY A 123 4.39 -6.40 -20.28
C GLY A 123 5.46 -6.86 -19.28
N CYS A 124 5.37 -8.11 -18.80
CA CYS A 124 6.18 -8.60 -17.68
C CYS A 124 7.30 -9.52 -18.16
N ALA A 125 8.39 -9.58 -17.40
CA ALA A 125 9.45 -10.56 -17.59
C ALA A 125 9.10 -11.87 -16.88
N TYR A 126 9.34 -13.00 -17.56
CA TYR A 126 9.14 -14.35 -17.01
C TYR A 126 10.48 -15.04 -16.78
N SER A 127 10.77 -15.42 -15.54
CA SER A 127 11.93 -16.24 -15.21
C SER A 127 11.46 -17.52 -14.54
N ALA A 128 11.94 -18.67 -15.01
CA ALA A 128 11.65 -19.94 -14.34
C ALA A 128 12.91 -20.79 -14.23
N SER A 129 12.96 -21.56 -13.15
CA SER A 129 14.02 -22.52 -12.88
C SER A 129 13.40 -23.85 -12.46
N LEU A 130 14.01 -24.94 -12.91
CA LEU A 130 13.72 -26.26 -12.36
C LEU A 130 14.09 -26.27 -10.87
N GLY A 131 13.22 -26.83 -10.04
CA GLY A 131 13.38 -26.80 -8.59
C GLY A 131 12.37 -27.71 -7.92
N ASN A 132 12.72 -28.24 -6.75
CA ASN A 132 11.83 -29.14 -6.02
C ASN A 132 10.84 -28.39 -5.11
N LEU A 133 9.87 -29.14 -4.61
CA LEU A 133 8.96 -28.67 -3.57
C LEU A 133 9.63 -28.75 -2.19
N ASP A 134 10.59 -29.65 -2.03
CA ASP A 134 11.28 -29.94 -0.78
C ASP A 134 12.78 -29.66 -0.89
N ALA A 135 13.50 -29.79 0.23
CA ALA A 135 14.94 -29.54 0.33
C ALA A 135 15.83 -30.66 -0.28
N THR A 136 15.32 -31.40 -1.25
CA THR A 136 16.02 -32.49 -1.94
C THR A 136 16.70 -32.01 -3.21
N THR A 137 17.67 -32.78 -3.71
CA THR A 137 18.42 -32.44 -4.93
C THR A 137 17.49 -32.21 -6.12
N PRO A 138 17.52 -31.02 -6.74
CA PRO A 138 16.62 -30.68 -7.84
C PRO A 138 16.90 -31.54 -9.08
N SER A 139 15.81 -31.93 -9.74
CA SER A 139 15.87 -32.65 -11.00
C SER A 139 16.48 -31.80 -12.10
N THR A 140 17.38 -32.38 -12.91
CA THR A 140 18.07 -31.69 -14.01
C THR A 140 17.26 -31.73 -15.30
N GLY A 141 17.49 -30.75 -16.18
CA GLY A 141 16.81 -30.61 -17.46
C GLY A 141 16.86 -29.18 -17.98
N GLN A 142 16.04 -28.85 -18.98
CA GLN A 142 15.83 -27.48 -19.40
C GLN A 142 14.41 -27.01 -19.13
N ILE A 143 14.26 -25.69 -19.03
CA ILE A 143 12.99 -25.00 -18.84
C ILE A 143 12.93 -23.78 -19.76
N ALA A 144 11.77 -23.55 -20.35
CA ALA A 144 11.49 -22.37 -21.16
C ALA A 144 10.13 -21.81 -20.78
N THR A 145 10.04 -20.49 -20.73
CA THR A 145 8.81 -19.74 -20.46
C THR A 145 8.42 -18.94 -21.69
N SER A 146 7.13 -18.81 -21.95
CA SER A 146 6.61 -17.87 -22.94
C SER A 146 5.21 -17.44 -22.56
N GLN A 147 4.73 -16.36 -23.16
CA GLN A 147 3.34 -15.95 -22.97
C GLN A 147 2.38 -17.05 -23.45
N LEU A 148 1.28 -17.26 -22.74
CA LEU A 148 0.22 -18.15 -23.17
C LEU A 148 -0.63 -17.47 -24.28
N PRO A 149 -0.74 -18.05 -25.50
CA PRO A 149 -1.44 -17.39 -26.60
C PRO A 149 -2.95 -17.22 -26.37
N SER A 150 -3.56 -18.12 -25.61
CA SER A 150 -5.01 -18.15 -25.37
C SER A 150 -5.47 -17.26 -24.21
N ASN A 151 -4.55 -16.70 -23.41
CA ASN A 151 -4.90 -15.90 -22.24
C ASN A 151 -3.78 -14.90 -21.91
N VAL A 152 -4.12 -13.60 -21.91
CA VAL A 152 -3.18 -12.51 -21.61
C VAL A 152 -2.66 -12.50 -20.18
N ASN A 153 -3.37 -13.18 -19.27
CA ASN A 153 -2.95 -13.37 -17.88
C ASN A 153 -2.08 -14.64 -17.70
N GLY A 154 -1.85 -15.38 -18.78
CA GLY A 154 -1.21 -16.69 -18.73
C GLY A 154 0.23 -16.70 -19.19
N VAL A 155 1.03 -17.52 -18.51
CA VAL A 155 2.38 -17.93 -18.93
C VAL A 155 2.34 -19.42 -19.22
N GLN A 156 2.83 -19.85 -20.38
CA GLN A 156 3.11 -21.26 -20.61
C GLN A 156 4.56 -21.57 -20.25
N VAL A 157 4.76 -22.76 -19.70
CA VAL A 157 6.08 -23.26 -19.33
C VAL A 157 6.28 -24.62 -19.99
N ARG A 158 7.45 -24.81 -20.60
CA ARG A 158 7.87 -26.10 -21.15
C ARG A 158 9.08 -26.60 -20.39
N THR A 159 9.05 -27.84 -19.94
CA THR A 159 10.16 -28.53 -19.28
C THR A 159 10.57 -29.75 -20.08
N THR A 160 11.88 -29.94 -20.22
CA THR A 160 12.48 -31.04 -20.98
C THR A 160 13.57 -31.74 -20.16
N ASP A 161 13.90 -32.97 -20.53
CA ASP A 161 15.13 -33.64 -20.10
C ASP A 161 16.37 -33.11 -20.81
N SER A 162 17.55 -33.58 -20.41
CA SER A 162 18.81 -33.15 -21.02
C SER A 162 18.95 -33.53 -22.50
N GLN A 163 18.07 -34.39 -23.03
CA GLN A 163 18.00 -34.80 -24.44
C GLN A 163 16.97 -33.95 -25.22
N GLY A 164 16.30 -33.00 -24.58
CA GLY A 164 15.29 -32.13 -25.20
C GLY A 164 13.89 -32.75 -25.29
N THR A 165 13.67 -33.94 -24.72
CA THR A 165 12.34 -34.59 -24.69
C THR A 165 11.48 -33.95 -23.61
N ASN A 166 10.21 -33.69 -23.92
CA ASN A 166 9.27 -33.13 -22.95
C ASN A 166 9.13 -34.06 -21.75
N ALA A 167 9.38 -33.53 -20.55
CA ALA A 167 9.38 -34.30 -19.32
C ALA A 167 8.74 -33.49 -18.21
N ASN A 168 7.92 -34.14 -17.37
CA ASN A 168 7.29 -33.50 -16.23
C ASN A 168 8.34 -33.20 -15.16
N ARG A 169 8.48 -31.92 -14.79
CA ARG A 169 9.44 -31.48 -13.78
C ARG A 169 8.80 -30.44 -12.87
N ASN A 170 9.23 -30.43 -11.62
CA ASN A 170 8.87 -29.36 -10.69
C ASN A 170 9.65 -28.11 -11.08
N PHE A 171 9.02 -26.94 -10.96
CA PHE A 171 9.67 -25.68 -11.28
C PHE A 171 9.10 -24.52 -10.48
N HIS A 172 9.89 -23.48 -10.36
CA HIS A 172 9.49 -22.21 -9.77
C HIS A 172 9.43 -21.19 -10.90
N LEU A 173 8.33 -20.45 -10.98
CA LEU A 173 8.10 -19.39 -11.95
C LEU A 173 7.96 -18.07 -11.20
N VAL A 174 8.68 -17.06 -11.66
CA VAL A 174 8.56 -15.68 -11.20
C VAL A 174 8.18 -14.81 -12.39
N VAL A 175 7.19 -13.95 -12.18
CA VAL A 175 6.71 -12.96 -13.14
C VAL A 175 6.88 -11.59 -12.52
N ILE A 176 7.65 -10.74 -13.21
CA ILE A 176 8.00 -9.40 -12.73
C ILE A 176 7.46 -8.37 -13.71
N CYS A 177 6.63 -7.50 -13.17
CA CYS A 177 6.17 -6.24 -13.76
C CYS A 177 6.34 -5.17 -12.67
#